data_AF-A0A6N8W6A8-F1
#
_entry.id   AF-A0A6N8W6A8-F1
#
_cell.length_a   1.000
_cell.length_b   1.000
_cell.length_c   1.000
_cell.angle_alpha   90.00
_cell.angle_beta   90.00
_cell.angle_gamma   90.00
#
_symmetry.space_group_name_H-M   'P 1'
#
loop_
_entity.id
_entity.type
_entity.pdbx_description
1 polymer ?
#
loop_
_entity_poly.entity_id
_entity_poly.type
_entity_poly.pdbx_seq_one_letter_code
_entity_poly.pdbx_strand_id
1 'polypeptide(L)'
;MGGVVGEKLWNLTGQGARPGAASNDGAPDKPHGSPLRHQVLCITHLPQLAAFADLHLTVRKRTFESDGELRTGTDVLPVEGPARIEELTQMLGAVSDAGRQSVVEMLAAVDRLHGAAP
;
A
#
# COMPACT_ATOMS: atom_id res chain seq x y z
N MET A 1 9.15 3.21 -11.89
CA MET A 1 7.88 3.94 -12.09
C MET A 1 6.93 3.76 -10.90
N GLY A 2 6.54 2.53 -10.53
CA GLY A 2 5.55 2.30 -9.47
C GLY A 2 5.88 2.88 -8.08
N GLY A 3 7.15 2.86 -7.66
CA GLY A 3 7.55 3.37 -6.34
C GLY A 3 7.36 4.88 -6.14
N VAL A 4 7.65 5.70 -7.16
CA VAL A 4 7.46 7.17 -7.08
C VAL A 4 5.98 7.53 -6.96
N VAL A 5 5.10 6.78 -7.63
CA VAL A 5 3.66 6.97 -7.50
C VAL A 5 3.19 6.51 -6.13
N GLY A 6 3.68 5.37 -5.63
CA GLY A 6 3.40 4.87 -4.28
C GLY A 6 3.74 5.89 -3.20
N GLU A 7 4.95 6.45 -3.24
CA GLU A 7 5.40 7.49 -2.30
C GLU A 7 4.51 8.75 -2.35
N LYS A 8 4.18 9.23 -3.56
CA LYS A 8 3.30 10.40 -3.72
C LYS A 8 1.90 10.16 -3.14
N LEU A 9 1.31 8.99 -3.42
CA LEU A 9 0.00 8.63 -2.89
C LEU A 9 0.03 8.47 -1.37
N TRP A 10 1.07 7.85 -0.83
CA TRP A 10 1.27 7.71 0.61
C TRP A 10 1.39 9.08 1.30
N ASN A 11 2.12 10.04 0.72
CA ASN A 11 2.24 11.39 1.27
C ASN A 11 0.90 12.14 1.37
N LEU A 12 -0.09 11.84 0.51
CA LEU A 12 -1.43 12.44 0.58
C LEU A 12 -2.24 11.98 1.81
N THR A 13 -1.87 10.86 2.42
CA THR A 13 -2.55 10.33 3.61
C THR A 13 -2.29 11.16 4.88
N GLY A 14 -1.37 12.14 4.80
CA GLY A 14 -1.01 13.02 5.90
C GLY A 14 -0.11 12.36 6.95
N GLN A 15 0.39 11.14 6.71
CA GLN A 15 1.34 10.46 7.60
C GLN A 15 2.79 10.98 7.47
N GLY A 16 3.11 11.76 6.42
CA GLY A 16 4.40 12.47 6.29
C GLY A 16 4.55 13.71 7.19
N ALA A 17 3.50 14.10 7.93
CA ALA A 17 3.57 15.17 8.92
C ALA A 17 4.30 14.66 10.18
N ARG A 18 5.62 14.83 10.22
CA ARG A 18 6.48 14.48 11.36
C ARG A 18 5.82 14.84 12.71
N PRO A 19 5.59 13.88 13.62
CA PRO A 19 5.27 14.22 15.00
C PRO A 19 6.53 14.82 15.63
N GLY A 20 6.54 16.14 15.84
CA GLY A 20 7.61 16.82 16.58
C GLY A 20 8.42 17.88 15.84
N ALA A 21 8.00 18.38 14.67
CA ALA A 21 8.53 19.66 14.19
C ALA A 21 7.97 20.80 15.06
N ALA A 22 8.58 20.99 16.23
CA ALA A 22 8.32 22.13 17.10
C ALA A 22 8.51 23.41 16.28
N SER A 23 7.44 24.18 16.17
CA SER A 23 7.44 25.50 15.54
C SER A 23 8.32 26.44 16.35
N ASN A 24 9.37 27.00 15.74
CA ASN A 24 10.18 28.02 16.39
C ASN A 24 10.36 29.29 15.56
N ASP A 25 9.42 29.60 14.65
CA ASP A 25 9.53 30.78 13.81
C ASP A 25 8.30 31.68 13.97
N GLY A 26 8.51 32.82 14.63
CA GLY A 26 7.59 33.93 14.74
C GLY A 26 7.52 34.76 13.46
N ALA A 27 6.92 34.19 12.40
CA ALA A 27 6.62 34.90 11.15
C ALA A 27 5.09 35.02 10.95
N PRO A 28 4.58 36.17 10.46
CA PRO A 28 3.16 36.33 10.17
C PRO A 28 2.79 35.61 8.87
N ASP A 29 1.60 35.02 8.88
CA ASP A 29 0.93 34.31 7.78
C ASP A 29 1.30 32.82 7.58
N LYS A 30 0.96 31.99 8.57
CA LYS A 30 0.81 30.54 8.39
C LYS A 30 -0.63 30.26 7.94
N PRO A 31 -0.89 29.65 6.76
CA PRO A 31 -2.24 29.21 6.41
C PRO A 31 -2.75 28.22 7.46
N HIS A 32 -3.90 28.53 8.07
CA HIS A 32 -4.51 27.82 9.20
C HIS A 32 -5.16 26.47 8.83
N GLY A 33 -4.60 25.74 7.87
CA GLY A 33 -5.12 24.42 7.48
C GLY A 33 -4.36 23.30 8.17
N SER A 34 -5.00 22.57 9.08
CA SER A 34 -4.55 21.21 9.43
C SER A 34 -4.37 20.43 8.11
N PRO A 35 -3.25 19.71 7.88
CA PRO A 35 -3.07 18.99 6.62
C PRO A 35 -4.21 18.00 6.46
N LEU A 36 -5.01 18.17 5.39
CA LEU A 36 -6.12 17.27 5.08
C LEU A 36 -5.57 15.85 4.94
N ARG A 37 -5.95 14.97 5.86
CA ARG A 37 -5.63 13.55 5.82
C ARG A 37 -6.59 12.88 4.84
N HIS A 38 -6.08 12.46 3.68
CA HIS A 38 -6.90 11.76 2.70
C HIS A 38 -6.84 10.24 2.93
N GLN A 39 -7.98 9.56 2.77
CA GLN A 39 -7.93 8.12 2.54
C GLN A 39 -7.72 7.89 1.04
N VAL A 40 -6.61 7.26 0.68
CA VAL A 40 -6.30 6.96 -0.73
C VAL A 40 -6.65 5.51 -1.01
N LEU A 41 -7.65 5.29 -1.88
CA LEU A 41 -7.96 3.97 -2.42
C LEU A 41 -7.28 3.83 -3.80
N CYS A 42 -6.44 2.83 -3.95
CA CYS A 42 -5.74 2.56 -5.20
C CYS A 42 -6.01 1.13 -5.68
N ILE A 43 -6.44 0.99 -6.93
CA ILE A 43 -6.49 -0.29 -7.64
C ILE A 43 -5.26 -0.36 -8.52
N THR A 44 -4.42 -1.36 -8.31
CA THR A 44 -3.14 -1.48 -9.03
C THR A 44 -2.79 -2.93 -9.31
N HIS A 45 -2.08 -3.14 -10.41
CA HIS A 45 -1.39 -4.39 -10.72
C HIS A 45 0.13 -4.26 -10.52
N LEU A 46 0.61 -3.09 -10.08
CA LEU A 46 2.04 -2.82 -9.88
C LEU A 46 2.44 -3.17 -8.44
N PRO A 47 3.28 -4.21 -8.21
CA PRO A 47 3.70 -4.59 -6.87
C PRO A 47 4.47 -3.48 -6.15
N GLN A 48 5.23 -2.66 -6.90
CA GLN A 48 6.00 -1.56 -6.33
C GLN A 48 5.13 -0.44 -5.76
N LEU A 49 3.89 -0.29 -6.24
CA LEU A 49 2.93 0.65 -5.67
C LEU A 49 2.18 -0.01 -4.51
N ALA A 50 1.73 -1.26 -4.69
CA ALA A 50 1.02 -2.02 -3.66
C ALA A 50 1.84 -2.20 -2.36
N ALA A 51 3.18 -2.20 -2.47
CA ALA A 51 4.09 -2.22 -1.33
C ALA A 51 3.89 -1.02 -0.37
N PHE A 52 3.45 0.14 -0.86
CA PHE A 52 3.18 1.35 -0.06
C PHE A 52 1.82 1.35 0.65
N ALA A 53 0.95 0.36 0.40
CA ALA A 53 -0.37 0.33 1.01
C ALA A 53 -0.28 0.02 2.51
N ASP A 54 -0.97 0.83 3.34
CA ASP A 54 -1.21 0.52 4.76
C ASP A 54 -2.08 -0.74 4.90
N LEU A 55 -3.09 -0.88 4.03
CA LEU A 55 -3.95 -2.05 3.91
C LEU A 55 -3.89 -2.59 2.49
N HIS A 56 -3.37 -3.81 2.34
CA HIS A 56 -3.34 -4.50 1.05
C HIS A 56 -4.51 -5.48 0.95
N LEU A 57 -5.41 -5.25 -0.01
CA LEU A 57 -6.55 -6.12 -0.30
C LEU A 57 -6.30 -6.86 -1.62
N THR A 58 -6.42 -8.19 -1.63
CA THR A 58 -6.48 -8.97 -2.86
C THR A 58 -7.93 -9.14 -3.29
N VAL A 59 -8.15 -9.07 -4.60
CA VAL A 59 -9.47 -9.23 -5.22
C VAL A 59 -9.42 -10.52 -6.04
N ARG A 60 -10.18 -11.52 -5.63
CA ARG A 60 -10.15 -12.85 -6.23
C ARG A 60 -11.52 -13.25 -6.77
N LYS A 61 -11.51 -13.95 -7.90
CA LYS A 61 -12.70 -14.56 -8.46
C LYS A 61 -13.02 -15.84 -7.67
N ARG A 62 -14.28 -15.98 -7.27
CA ARG A 62 -14.84 -17.23 -6.72
C ARG A 62 -15.97 -17.70 -7.60
N THR A 63 -16.09 -19.01 -7.80
CA THR A 63 -17.25 -19.62 -8.44
C THR A 63 -18.01 -20.44 -7.41
N PHE A 64 -19.34 -20.37 -7.42
CA PHE A 64 -20.20 -21.07 -6.47
C PHE A 64 -21.55 -21.40 -7.11
N GLU A 65 -22.18 -22.48 -6.65
CA GLU A 65 -23.54 -22.82 -7.09
C GLU A 65 -24.58 -22.02 -6.32
N SER A 66 -25.59 -21.51 -7.02
CA SER A 66 -26.73 -20.80 -6.46
C SER A 66 -27.93 -21.05 -7.35
N ASP A 67 -29.04 -21.51 -6.78
CA ASP A 67 -30.27 -21.86 -7.51
C ASP A 67 -30.06 -22.90 -8.63
N GLY A 68 -29.13 -23.84 -8.44
CA GLY A 68 -28.80 -24.86 -9.43
C GLY A 68 -27.96 -24.36 -10.61
N GLU A 69 -27.49 -23.10 -10.57
CA GLU A 69 -26.62 -22.50 -11.58
C GLU A 69 -25.24 -22.17 -11.02
N LEU A 70 -24.20 -22.32 -11.85
CA LEU A 70 -22.85 -21.86 -11.51
C LEU A 70 -22.76 -20.35 -11.64
N ARG A 71 -22.50 -19.66 -10.53
CA ARG A 71 -22.33 -18.20 -10.47
C ARG A 71 -20.89 -17.81 -10.18
N THR A 72 -20.52 -16.61 -10.64
CA THR A 72 -19.24 -15.98 -10.31
C THR A 72 -19.47 -14.88 -9.28
N GLY A 73 -18.65 -14.89 -8.22
CA GLY A 73 -18.55 -13.82 -7.24
C GLY A 73 -17.12 -13.32 -7.11
N THR A 74 -16.98 -12.28 -6.31
CA THR A 74 -15.70 -11.66 -6.00
C THR A 74 -15.50 -11.68 -4.50
N ASP A 75 -14.35 -12.19 -4.07
CA ASP A 75 -13.91 -12.10 -2.69
C ASP A 75 -12.85 -11.00 -2.58
N VAL A 76 -12.97 -10.17 -1.54
CA VAL A 76 -12.01 -9.11 -1.22
C VAL A 76 -11.48 -9.40 0.18
N LEU A 77 -10.19 -9.68 0.27
CA LEU A 77 -9.56 -10.18 1.49
C LEU A 77 -8.31 -9.36 1.83
N PRO A 78 -8.08 -9.01 3.11
CA PRO A 78 -6.81 -8.44 3.52
C PRO A 78 -5.69 -9.47 3.36
N VAL A 79 -4.50 -8.99 2.99
CA VAL A 79 -3.31 -9.81 2.81
C VAL A 79 -2.13 -9.19 3.55
N GLU A 80 -1.61 -9.93 4.52
CA GLU A 80 -0.59 -9.46 5.46
C GLU A 80 0.54 -10.50 5.62
N GLY A 81 1.66 -10.07 6.20
CA GLY A 81 2.77 -10.96 6.54
C GLY A 81 3.28 -11.81 5.35
N PRO A 82 3.47 -13.13 5.53
CA PRO A 82 3.94 -14.02 4.46
C PRO A 82 3.05 -14.02 3.21
N ALA A 83 1.73 -13.97 3.39
CA ALA A 83 0.79 -13.98 2.27
C ALA A 83 0.93 -12.72 1.41
N ARG A 84 1.30 -11.58 2.01
CA ARG A 84 1.54 -10.32 1.28
C ARG A 84 2.78 -10.43 0.39
N ILE A 85 3.81 -11.10 0.87
CA ILE A 85 5.02 -11.37 0.06
C ILE A 85 4.64 -12.24 -1.13
N GLU A 86 3.89 -13.33 -0.92
CA GLU A 86 3.46 -14.23 -1.99
C GLU A 86 2.63 -13.52 -3.06
N GLU A 87 1.64 -12.71 -2.65
CA GLU A 87 0.80 -11.93 -3.57
C GLU A 87 1.65 -10.96 -4.41
N LEU A 88 2.55 -10.19 -3.78
CA LEU A 88 3.42 -9.26 -4.48
C LEU A 88 4.42 -9.97 -5.41
N THR A 89 4.89 -11.16 -5.04
CA THR A 89 5.75 -12.01 -5.90
C THR A 89 4.97 -12.50 -7.12
N GLN A 90 3.69 -12.86 -6.95
CA GLN A 90 2.81 -13.22 -8.06
C GLN A 90 2.55 -12.02 -8.98
N MET A 91 2.25 -10.83 -8.42
CA MET A 91 2.09 -9.59 -9.19
C MET A 91 3.36 -9.22 -9.98
N LEU A 92 4.54 -9.51 -9.44
CA LEU A 92 5.82 -9.29 -10.13
C LEU A 92 6.04 -10.28 -11.29
N GLY A 93 5.30 -11.39 -11.34
CA GLY A 93 5.50 -12.47 -12.30
C GLY A 93 6.77 -13.28 -12.05
N ALA A 94 7.35 -13.18 -10.84
CA ALA A 94 8.64 -13.77 -10.49
C ALA A 94 8.49 -14.83 -9.40
N VAL A 95 7.69 -15.87 -9.65
CA VAL A 95 7.42 -16.96 -8.68
C VAL A 95 8.65 -17.86 -8.52
N SER A 96 9.64 -17.36 -7.80
CA SER A 96 10.91 -18.03 -7.46
C SER A 96 11.46 -17.48 -6.16
N ASP A 97 12.43 -18.15 -5.56
CA ASP A 97 13.09 -17.68 -4.33
C ASP A 97 13.76 -16.31 -4.53
N ALA A 98 14.36 -16.09 -5.70
CA ALA A 98 14.96 -14.79 -6.05
C ALA A 98 13.91 -13.69 -6.20
N GLY A 99 12.74 -14.00 -6.78
CA GLY A 99 11.64 -13.04 -6.89
C GLY A 99 11.00 -12.74 -5.53
N ARG A 100 10.88 -13.76 -4.66
CA ARG A 100 10.47 -13.58 -3.27
C ARG A 100 11.43 -12.67 -2.51
N GLN A 101 12.74 -12.88 -2.67
CA GLN A 101 13.77 -12.05 -2.05
C GLN A 101 13.69 -10.60 -2.55
N SER A 102 13.46 -10.40 -3.85
CA SER A 102 13.29 -9.08 -4.45
C SER A 102 12.09 -8.31 -3.85
N VAL A 103 10.98 -9.02 -3.56
CA VAL A 103 9.81 -8.44 -2.89
C VAL A 103 10.09 -8.09 -1.43
N VAL A 104 10.82 -8.94 -0.70
CA VAL A 104 11.23 -8.67 0.69
C VAL A 104 12.08 -7.39 0.75
N GLU A 105 13.03 -7.23 -0.17
CA GLU A 105 13.86 -6.03 -0.25
C GLU A 105 13.05 -4.78 -0.61
N MET A 106 12.07 -4.93 -1.50
CA MET A 106 11.14 -3.87 -1.88
C MET A 106 10.29 -3.40 -0.69
N LEU A 107 9.70 -4.33 0.07
CA LEU A 107 8.94 -4.02 1.28
C LEU A 107 9.82 -3.34 2.32
N ALA A 108 11.03 -3.85 2.57
CA ALA A 108 11.97 -3.23 3.50
C ALA A 108 12.39 -1.82 3.05
N ALA A 109 12.47 -1.56 1.74
CA ALA A 109 12.74 -0.23 1.21
C ALA A 109 11.58 0.74 1.46
N VAL A 110 10.34 0.26 1.31
CA VAL A 110 9.15 1.03 1.66
C VAL A 110 9.08 1.33 3.15
N ASP A 111 9.37 0.35 4.02
CA ASP A 111 9.35 0.55 5.48
C ASP A 111 10.34 1.63 5.93
N ARG A 112 11.50 1.72 5.25
CA ARG A 112 12.47 2.81 5.48
C ARG A 112 11.93 4.18 5.07
N LEU A 113 11.12 4.25 4.01
CA LEU A 113 10.48 5.49 3.55
C LEU A 113 9.29 5.89 4.43
N HIS A 114 8.52 4.91 4.91
CA HIS A 114 7.43 5.13 5.87
C HIS A 114 7.95 5.63 7.24
N GLY A 115 9.25 5.46 7.51
CA GLY A 115 9.89 5.99 8.71
C GLY A 115 9.46 5.23 9.96
N ALA A 116 9.68 3.91 9.98
CA ALA A 116 9.58 3.06 11.17
C ALA A 116 8.42 3.44 12.13
N ALA A 117 7.18 3.24 11.69
CA ALA A 117 6.04 3.10 12.59
C ALA A 117 5.55 1.64 12.49
N PRO A 118 5.30 0.96 13.63
CA PRO A 118 5.01 -0.47 13.71
C PRO A 118 3.66 -0.86 13.11
#